data_AF-A0A6V8H8E7-F1
#
_entry.id   AF-A0A6V8H8E7-F1
#
_cell.length_a   1.000
_cell.length_b   1.000
_cell.length_c   1.000
_cell.angle_alpha   90.00
_cell.angle_beta   90.00
_cell.angle_gamma   90.00
#
_symmetry.space_group_name_H-M   'P 1'
#
loop_
_entity.id
_entity.type
_entity.pdbx_description
1 polymer ?
#
loop_
_entity_poly.entity_id
_entity_poly.type
_entity_poly.pdbx_seq_one_letter_code
_entity_poly.pdbx_strand_id
1 'polypeptide(L)'
;MTISRKYLFGGEAPWSKQDWTTCDDRVRGGSSTSQISIRASTVDHPSKPTYSSSAFFQGHLDINSLGGAGFASQRNTTNTLNWHLEGYDGLEFVVGKSDGKRYSFVLKDEMLPKRPDGREQSSLNWEYEFAVPLPKEGEEGVREGTVFRVKCFFGMQQGDFEIEIKSIAAFKEGDEQVESPAPVRQDGEDMTEKLRQQQQEEQRGGRPPPSRERIEDAMGMTKNLVQKGSLSSPLLLYNRTYAKAESHAHTLGGTSKAKPVHTIREAVSPSDIIFTCVGDDAAVEDIFNTALAEKEDVKGKLFVDMSTIHPDTSRKLYTRIVGKGGRFVSCPVFGVPAMAEAGQLICVLGGSKTDVQRILPYTIGVMARANIDLSFAEGEGEGEQGDVGKASTMKLIGNSFILSFVEQLAEGLTLAEKSGVGIDPLAQWMELMFPGPLPKYVERMQSGDYYKREYPLFQVDLARKDLRHVSSVAEASGMRMRSLEVVDKYLQDVKAHSGERGDIAGMYGAVRKESGLKFENDE
;
A
#
# COMPACT_ATOMS: atom_id res chain seq x y z
N MET A 1 -0.97 6.77 -32.66
CA MET A 1 -0.75 7.55 -31.43
C MET A 1 0.62 8.18 -31.50
N THR A 2 0.68 9.52 -31.56
CA THR A 2 1.95 10.26 -31.55
C THR A 2 2.34 10.50 -30.09
N ILE A 3 3.45 9.91 -29.64
CA ILE A 3 4.00 10.13 -28.30
C ILE A 3 4.96 11.31 -28.39
N SER A 4 4.63 12.42 -27.71
CA SER A 4 5.54 13.55 -27.55
C SER A 4 6.55 13.24 -26.44
N ARG A 5 7.83 13.58 -26.64
CA ARG A 5 8.92 13.31 -25.70
C ARG A 5 9.68 14.59 -25.37
N LYS A 6 10.02 14.77 -24.09
CA LYS A 6 11.02 15.73 -23.63
C LYS A 6 12.17 14.96 -23.01
N TYR A 7 13.28 14.88 -23.73
CA TYR A 7 14.48 14.19 -23.25
C TYR A 7 15.10 14.96 -22.09
N LEU A 8 15.25 14.29 -20.95
CA LEU A 8 15.95 14.80 -19.76
C LEU A 8 17.44 14.47 -19.85
N PHE A 9 17.75 13.25 -20.31
CA PHE A 9 19.10 12.77 -20.60
C PHE A 9 19.09 11.84 -21.81
N GLY A 10 20.17 11.83 -22.59
CA GLY A 10 20.23 11.14 -23.89
C GLY A 10 19.29 11.73 -24.94
N GLY A 11 19.19 11.06 -26.09
CA GLY A 11 18.38 11.55 -27.22
C GLY A 11 18.83 12.95 -27.65
N GLU A 12 17.92 13.93 -27.57
CA GLU A 12 18.20 15.35 -27.86
C GLU A 12 18.92 16.09 -26.72
N ALA A 13 19.01 15.50 -25.53
CA ALA A 13 19.70 16.05 -24.35
C ALA A 13 20.95 15.20 -24.03
N PRO A 14 22.09 15.39 -24.72
CA PRO A 14 23.24 14.48 -24.65
C PRO A 14 23.76 14.28 -23.23
N TRP A 15 24.24 13.07 -22.93
CA TRP A 15 24.83 12.77 -21.63
C TRP A 15 26.15 13.54 -21.43
N SER A 16 26.39 14.03 -20.21
CA SER A 16 27.66 14.64 -19.79
C SER A 16 28.16 13.99 -18.50
N LYS A 17 29.43 13.57 -18.45
CA LYS A 17 30.00 12.87 -17.29
C LYS A 17 30.17 13.83 -16.10
N GLN A 18 30.35 15.12 -16.40
CA GLN A 18 30.58 16.17 -15.40
C GLN A 18 29.32 16.43 -14.54
N ASP A 19 28.16 16.05 -15.06
CA ASP A 19 26.86 16.24 -14.41
C ASP A 19 26.59 15.17 -13.34
N TRP A 20 27.52 14.24 -13.11
CA TRP A 20 27.34 13.10 -12.23
C TRP A 20 28.48 12.97 -11.23
N THR A 21 28.15 12.52 -10.02
CA THR A 21 29.10 12.19 -8.97
C THR A 21 28.74 10.89 -8.29
N THR A 22 29.76 10.24 -7.72
CA THR A 22 29.62 9.01 -6.96
C THR A 22 28.95 9.27 -5.61
N CYS A 23 28.06 8.37 -5.24
CA CYS A 23 27.43 8.29 -3.94
C CYS A 23 27.43 6.81 -3.55
N ASP A 24 28.55 6.35 -2.99
CA ASP A 24 28.75 4.94 -2.65
C ASP A 24 28.80 4.77 -1.13
N ASP A 25 28.19 3.69 -0.64
CA ASP A 25 28.26 3.32 0.76
C ASP A 25 29.60 2.65 1.08
N ARG A 26 30.43 3.36 1.84
CA ARG A 26 31.73 2.89 2.33
C ARG A 26 31.78 2.81 3.85
N VAL A 27 30.63 2.89 4.52
CA VAL A 27 30.60 2.77 5.98
C VAL A 27 31.01 1.36 6.40
N ARG A 28 31.42 1.19 7.66
CA ARG A 28 31.72 -0.14 8.25
C ARG A 28 32.80 -0.95 7.49
N GLY A 29 33.64 -0.31 6.68
CA GLY A 29 34.67 -0.97 5.88
C GLY A 29 34.18 -1.56 4.56
N GLY A 30 32.96 -1.22 4.11
CA GLY A 30 32.43 -1.65 2.82
C GLY A 30 33.24 -1.12 1.63
N SER A 31 33.36 -1.97 0.60
CA SER A 31 34.16 -1.71 -0.61
C SER A 31 33.32 -1.28 -1.82
N SER A 32 32.08 -0.83 -1.61
CA SER A 32 31.19 -0.44 -2.69
C SER A 32 31.75 0.73 -3.51
N THR A 33 31.68 0.57 -4.82
CA THR A 33 32.16 1.57 -5.80
C THR A 33 31.19 1.65 -6.96
N SER A 34 30.97 2.86 -7.48
CA SER A 34 30.27 3.07 -8.74
C SER A 34 31.01 4.05 -9.64
N GLN A 35 30.72 3.99 -10.93
CA GLN A 35 31.22 4.92 -11.92
C GLN A 35 30.26 5.04 -13.10
N ILE A 36 30.29 6.21 -13.74
CA ILE A 36 29.63 6.45 -15.01
C ILE A 36 30.66 6.66 -16.12
N SER A 37 30.42 6.06 -17.27
CA SER A 37 31.13 6.36 -18.52
C SER A 37 30.14 6.66 -19.63
N ILE A 38 30.49 7.56 -20.55
CA ILE A 38 29.63 7.94 -21.67
C ILE A 38 30.30 7.49 -22.94
N ARG A 39 29.55 6.82 -23.80
CA ARG A 39 30.05 6.30 -25.07
C ARG A 39 29.14 6.78 -26.19
N ALA A 40 29.70 6.90 -27.39
CA ALA A 40 28.89 7.11 -28.59
C ALA A 40 27.96 5.89 -28.76
N SER A 41 26.68 6.14 -29.05
CA SER A 41 25.76 5.05 -29.40
C SER A 41 26.12 4.55 -30.80
N THR A 42 26.36 3.25 -30.96
CA THR A 42 26.93 2.70 -32.20
C THR A 42 25.89 2.11 -33.17
N VAL A 43 24.63 2.55 -33.14
CA VAL A 43 23.60 2.02 -34.05
C VAL A 43 22.65 3.12 -34.55
N ASP A 44 22.61 3.31 -35.86
CA ASP A 44 21.59 4.08 -36.59
C ASP A 44 20.26 3.32 -36.59
N HIS A 45 19.23 3.84 -35.92
CA HIS A 45 17.87 3.35 -36.08
C HIS A 45 17.22 4.09 -37.27
N PRO A 46 16.76 3.41 -38.33
CA PRO A 46 16.31 4.05 -39.58
C PRO A 46 14.98 4.83 -39.50
N SER A 47 14.48 5.17 -38.31
CA SER A 47 13.18 5.87 -38.15
C SER A 47 12.96 6.66 -36.85
N LYS A 48 13.99 6.88 -36.01
CA LYS A 48 13.85 7.59 -34.72
C LYS A 48 15.12 8.40 -34.41
N PRO A 49 15.05 9.48 -33.60
CA PRO A 49 16.18 10.37 -33.36
C PRO A 49 17.42 9.57 -32.96
N THR A 50 18.52 9.82 -33.68
CA THR A 50 19.82 9.20 -33.43
C THR A 50 20.27 9.58 -32.01
N TYR A 51 20.30 8.59 -31.11
CA TYR A 51 20.90 8.77 -29.80
C TYR A 51 22.38 9.09 -30.01
N SER A 52 22.82 10.32 -29.74
CA SER A 52 24.22 10.71 -29.96
C SER A 52 25.19 10.08 -28.94
N SER A 53 24.67 9.65 -27.79
CA SER A 53 25.44 9.07 -26.69
C SER A 53 24.58 8.20 -25.76
N SER A 54 25.20 7.24 -25.08
CA SER A 54 24.63 6.43 -23.99
C SER A 54 25.46 6.58 -22.72
N ALA A 55 24.82 6.45 -21.55
CA ALA A 55 25.49 6.38 -20.26
C ALA A 55 25.57 4.94 -19.74
N PHE A 56 26.77 4.52 -19.34
CA PHE A 56 27.07 3.23 -18.74
C PHE A 56 27.34 3.43 -17.25
N PHE A 57 26.46 2.87 -16.42
CA PHE A 57 26.58 2.85 -14.96
C PHE A 57 27.10 1.48 -14.55
N GLN A 58 28.24 1.45 -13.86
CA GLN A 58 28.90 0.20 -13.49
C GLN A 58 29.61 0.34 -12.15
N GLY A 59 29.88 -0.78 -11.49
CA GLY A 59 30.55 -0.76 -10.19
C GLY A 59 30.53 -2.10 -9.48
N HIS A 60 30.86 -2.06 -8.18
CA HIS A 60 30.80 -3.18 -7.26
C HIS A 60 29.94 -2.82 -6.04
N LEU A 61 29.02 -3.69 -5.66
CA LEU A 61 28.22 -3.55 -4.45
C LEU A 61 28.60 -4.62 -3.41
N ASP A 62 29.08 -4.19 -2.26
CA ASP A 62 29.57 -5.04 -1.17
C ASP A 62 28.60 -5.08 0.02
N ILE A 63 27.47 -5.79 -0.13
CA ILE A 63 26.51 -5.92 0.98
C ILE A 63 27.02 -6.80 2.12
N ASN A 64 28.00 -7.67 1.89
CA ASN A 64 28.53 -8.57 2.91
C ASN A 64 29.21 -7.79 4.02
N SER A 65 30.13 -6.90 3.65
CA SER A 65 30.82 -6.02 4.59
C SER A 65 29.88 -4.95 5.18
N LEU A 66 28.77 -4.66 4.49
CA LEU A 66 27.77 -3.66 4.89
C LEU A 66 26.59 -4.24 5.68
N GLY A 67 26.66 -5.52 6.10
CA GLY A 67 25.62 -6.12 6.95
C GLY A 67 24.28 -6.34 6.25
N GLY A 68 24.31 -6.69 4.96
CA GLY A 68 23.14 -7.05 4.16
C GLY A 68 22.46 -5.88 3.44
N ALA A 69 22.87 -4.63 3.69
CA ALA A 69 22.31 -3.44 3.06
C ALA A 69 23.39 -2.40 2.75
N GLY A 70 23.41 -1.89 1.52
CA GLY A 70 24.35 -0.88 1.04
C GLY A 70 23.97 -0.38 -0.34
N PHE A 71 24.63 0.66 -0.82
CA PHE A 71 24.39 1.24 -2.15
C PHE A 71 25.70 1.60 -2.86
N ALA A 72 25.66 1.56 -4.19
CA ALA A 72 26.73 1.98 -5.09
C ALA A 72 26.06 2.76 -6.24
N SER A 73 26.04 4.08 -6.15
CA SER A 73 25.11 4.89 -6.94
C SER A 73 25.76 6.13 -7.55
N GLN A 74 25.21 6.56 -8.68
CA GLN A 74 25.54 7.83 -9.32
C GLN A 74 24.39 8.80 -9.10
N ARG A 75 24.71 10.05 -8.76
CA ARG A 75 23.71 11.13 -8.62
C ARG A 75 24.12 12.33 -9.45
N ASN A 76 23.12 13.09 -9.90
CA ASN A 76 23.36 14.31 -10.63
C ASN A 76 23.92 15.42 -9.71
N THR A 77 24.88 16.22 -10.20
CA THR A 77 25.58 17.28 -9.46
C THR A 77 25.06 18.69 -9.74
N THR A 78 24.26 18.88 -10.79
CA THR A 78 23.81 20.19 -11.25
C THR A 78 22.48 20.58 -10.60
N ASN A 79 22.52 21.57 -9.71
CA ASN A 79 21.34 22.20 -9.07
C ASN A 79 20.43 22.98 -10.04
N THR A 80 20.61 22.84 -11.36
CA THR A 80 19.99 23.70 -12.40
C THR A 80 19.00 22.97 -13.30
N LEU A 81 18.68 21.71 -13.02
CA LEU A 81 17.70 20.96 -13.79
C LEU A 81 16.27 21.29 -13.32
N ASN A 82 15.81 22.50 -13.64
CA ASN A 82 14.42 22.91 -13.45
C ASN A 82 13.53 22.25 -14.52
N TRP A 83 13.10 21.03 -14.27
CA TRP A 83 12.15 20.36 -15.16
C TRP A 83 10.71 20.67 -14.75
N HIS A 84 10.04 21.50 -15.53
CA HIS A 84 8.59 21.60 -15.48
C HIS A 84 7.98 20.39 -16.22
N LEU A 85 7.49 19.41 -15.45
CA LEU A 85 6.95 18.14 -15.96
C LEU A 85 5.43 17.98 -15.77
N GLU A 86 4.74 19.00 -15.25
CA GLU A 86 3.29 18.99 -14.93
C GLU A 86 2.37 18.60 -16.10
N GLY A 87 2.85 18.69 -17.34
CA GLY A 87 2.09 18.34 -18.55
C GLY A 87 2.42 16.98 -19.19
N TYR A 88 3.23 16.15 -18.54
CA TYR A 88 3.66 14.83 -19.04
C TYR A 88 3.03 13.70 -18.22
N ASP A 89 2.73 12.58 -18.87
CA ASP A 89 2.05 11.43 -18.28
C ASP A 89 3.00 10.52 -17.47
N GLY A 90 4.31 10.68 -17.66
CA GLY A 90 5.32 9.95 -16.91
C GLY A 90 6.72 10.05 -17.50
N LEU A 91 7.63 9.23 -16.95
CA LEU A 91 9.00 9.06 -17.44
C LEU A 91 9.14 7.74 -18.22
N GLU A 92 9.91 7.81 -19.30
CA GLU A 92 10.31 6.70 -20.17
C GLU A 92 11.82 6.53 -20.08
N PHE A 93 12.26 5.31 -19.76
CA PHE A 93 13.66 4.90 -19.77
C PHE A 93 13.90 4.01 -20.97
N VAL A 94 14.98 4.27 -21.71
CA VAL A 94 15.44 3.42 -22.81
C VAL A 94 16.74 2.76 -22.38
N VAL A 95 16.66 1.47 -22.01
CA VAL A 95 17.83 0.67 -21.61
C VAL A 95 18.49 0.06 -22.84
N GLY A 96 19.81 0.23 -22.95
CA GLY A 96 20.64 -0.33 -24.01
C GLY A 96 21.22 -1.69 -23.67
N LYS A 97 21.69 -1.88 -22.43
CA LYS A 97 22.29 -3.11 -21.92
C LYS A 97 22.02 -3.26 -20.43
N SER A 98 21.84 -4.48 -19.94
CA SER A 98 21.72 -4.78 -18.51
C SER A 98 22.27 -6.17 -18.19
N ASP A 99 22.74 -6.33 -16.96
CA ASP A 99 23.25 -7.55 -16.35
C ASP A 99 22.17 -8.39 -15.63
N GLY A 100 20.90 -8.01 -15.72
CA GLY A 100 19.80 -8.70 -15.03
C GLY A 100 19.67 -8.37 -13.55
N LYS A 101 20.50 -7.47 -13.00
CA LYS A 101 20.41 -7.01 -11.62
C LYS A 101 19.30 -5.97 -11.44
N ARG A 102 18.99 -5.70 -10.17
CA ARG A 102 18.02 -4.67 -9.76
C ARG A 102 18.72 -3.31 -9.68
N TYR A 103 18.02 -2.26 -10.07
CA TYR A 103 18.51 -0.88 -10.02
C TYR A 103 17.42 0.01 -9.44
N SER A 104 17.81 0.96 -8.61
CA SER A 104 16.94 2.04 -8.13
C SER A 104 17.23 3.33 -8.88
N PHE A 105 16.18 3.98 -9.39
CA PHE A 105 16.19 5.36 -9.86
C PHE A 105 15.49 6.23 -8.81
N VAL A 106 16.16 7.31 -8.37
CA VAL A 106 15.61 8.22 -7.36
C VAL A 106 15.48 9.62 -7.97
N LEU A 107 14.25 10.14 -7.95
CA LEU A 107 13.95 11.52 -8.30
C LEU A 107 13.63 12.32 -7.03
N LYS A 108 14.21 13.51 -6.93
CA LYS A 108 13.97 14.47 -5.85
C LYS A 108 13.35 15.72 -6.43
N ASP A 109 12.30 16.22 -5.80
CA ASP A 109 11.65 17.49 -6.11
C ASP A 109 12.38 18.68 -5.45
N GLU A 110 12.98 18.45 -4.28
CA GLU A 110 13.78 19.45 -3.56
C GLU A 110 15.18 18.93 -3.20
N MET A 111 16.19 19.78 -3.43
CA MET A 111 17.56 19.56 -2.95
C MET A 111 17.78 20.38 -1.68
N LEU A 112 17.64 19.72 -0.52
CA LEU A 112 17.85 20.35 0.78
C LEU A 112 19.32 20.76 0.98
N PRO A 113 19.59 21.87 1.68
CA PRO A 113 20.96 22.24 2.01
C PRO A 113 21.60 21.16 2.90
N LYS A 114 22.93 21.04 2.85
CA LYS A 114 23.64 20.14 3.77
C LYS A 114 23.45 20.59 5.22
N ARG A 115 23.44 19.63 6.13
CA ARG A 115 23.48 19.86 7.58
C ARG A 115 24.78 20.59 7.95
N PRO A 116 24.84 21.27 9.12
CA PRO A 116 26.06 21.92 9.61
C PRO A 116 27.27 20.99 9.72
N ASP A 117 27.06 19.68 9.89
CA ASP A 117 28.11 18.64 9.94
C ASP A 117 28.54 18.13 8.54
N GLY A 118 28.02 18.74 7.47
CA GLY A 118 28.33 18.38 6.08
C GLY A 118 27.55 17.18 5.54
N ARG A 119 26.68 16.55 6.34
CA ARG A 119 25.83 15.43 5.90
C ARG A 119 24.61 15.91 5.13
N GLU A 120 24.08 15.04 4.28
CA GLU A 120 22.81 15.29 3.57
C GLU A 120 21.63 15.26 4.57
N GLN A 121 20.61 16.06 4.31
CA GLN A 121 19.35 16.00 5.05
C GLN A 121 18.43 14.92 4.48
N SER A 122 17.52 14.41 5.32
CA SER A 122 16.44 13.54 4.86
C SER A 122 15.48 14.32 3.97
N SER A 123 15.22 13.82 2.76
CA SER A 123 14.32 14.43 1.77
C SER A 123 13.26 13.44 1.34
N LEU A 124 12.09 13.93 0.91
CA LEU A 124 11.13 13.13 0.19
C LEU A 124 11.73 12.72 -1.16
N ASN A 125 11.61 11.44 -1.51
CA ASN A 125 12.21 10.87 -2.69
C ASN A 125 11.17 10.04 -3.43
N TRP A 126 11.12 10.20 -4.75
CA TRP A 126 10.37 9.35 -5.65
C TRP A 126 11.32 8.25 -6.15
N GLU A 127 11.21 7.05 -5.59
CA GLU A 127 12.08 5.93 -5.94
C GLU A 127 11.37 4.94 -6.88
N TYR A 128 12.09 4.48 -7.89
CA TYR A 128 11.66 3.44 -8.81
C TYR A 128 12.71 2.34 -8.94
N GLU A 129 12.31 1.12 -8.61
CA GLU A 129 13.16 -0.05 -8.78
C GLU A 129 12.80 -0.83 -10.04
N PHE A 130 13.81 -1.30 -10.77
CA PHE A 130 13.63 -2.09 -11.98
C PHE A 130 14.76 -3.11 -12.17
N ALA A 131 14.48 -4.21 -12.87
CA ALA A 131 15.48 -5.13 -13.40
C ALA A 131 15.15 -5.38 -14.87
N VAL A 132 16.16 -5.40 -15.72
CA VAL A 132 15.97 -5.69 -17.15
C VAL A 132 16.37 -7.14 -17.39
N PRO A 133 15.43 -8.04 -17.77
CA PRO A 133 15.74 -9.45 -17.96
C PRO A 133 16.88 -9.67 -18.95
N LEU A 134 17.71 -10.67 -18.69
CA LEU A 134 18.72 -11.14 -19.64
C LEU A 134 18.04 -11.65 -20.93
N PRO A 135 18.68 -11.52 -22.10
CA PRO A 135 18.20 -12.13 -23.34
C PRO A 135 18.10 -13.66 -23.20
N LYS A 136 17.24 -14.31 -23.99
CA LYS A 136 17.11 -15.78 -23.96
C LYS A 136 18.37 -16.43 -24.55
N GLU A 137 18.68 -17.65 -24.10
CA GLU A 137 19.81 -18.43 -24.58
C GLU A 137 19.75 -18.60 -26.11
N GLY A 138 20.76 -18.09 -26.82
CA GLY A 138 20.82 -18.09 -28.29
C GLY A 138 20.46 -16.76 -28.98
N GLU A 139 20.01 -15.74 -28.24
CA GLU A 139 19.89 -14.36 -28.75
C GLU A 139 21.20 -13.59 -28.45
N GLU A 140 21.91 -13.11 -29.49
CA GLU A 140 22.96 -12.10 -29.29
C GLU A 140 22.32 -10.71 -29.15
N GLY A 141 22.61 -10.03 -28.04
CA GLY A 141 22.21 -8.65 -27.79
C GLY A 141 20.99 -8.48 -26.88
N VAL A 142 20.91 -7.31 -26.26
CA VAL A 142 19.82 -6.88 -25.38
C VAL A 142 18.62 -6.53 -26.24
N ARG A 143 17.39 -6.84 -25.79
CA ARG A 143 16.17 -6.28 -26.40
C ARG A 143 16.27 -4.75 -26.38
N GLU A 144 16.57 -4.15 -27.53
CA GLU A 144 16.54 -2.71 -27.69
C GLU A 144 15.14 -2.18 -27.34
N GLY A 145 15.10 -1.13 -26.52
CA GLY A 145 13.87 -0.37 -26.29
C GLY A 145 12.93 -0.95 -25.23
N THR A 146 13.43 -1.64 -24.20
CA THR A 146 12.57 -2.00 -23.08
C THR A 146 12.18 -0.74 -22.31
N VAL A 147 10.92 -0.32 -22.48
CA VAL A 147 10.28 0.81 -21.81
C VAL A 147 9.50 0.29 -20.61
N PHE A 148 9.76 0.80 -19.41
CA PHE A 148 9.08 0.37 -18.18
C PHE A 148 8.34 1.52 -17.49
N ARG A 149 7.30 1.18 -16.70
CA ARG A 149 6.41 2.07 -15.91
C ARG A 149 6.17 1.46 -14.51
N VAL A 150 5.92 2.29 -13.48
CA VAL A 150 6.49 2.17 -12.09
C VAL A 150 5.74 1.38 -10.98
N LYS A 151 6.47 0.63 -10.10
CA LYS A 151 6.14 0.10 -8.71
C LYS A 151 7.44 -0.20 -7.86
N CYS A 152 7.36 -0.43 -6.53
CA CYS A 152 8.50 -0.43 -5.53
C CYS A 152 8.70 -1.77 -4.74
N PHE A 153 9.95 -2.21 -4.45
CA PHE A 153 10.32 -3.28 -3.48
C PHE A 153 11.84 -3.40 -3.15
N PHE A 154 12.28 -3.27 -1.89
CA PHE A 154 13.69 -3.50 -1.50
C PHE A 154 14.16 -4.96 -1.68
N GLY A 155 15.10 -5.16 -2.61
CA GLY A 155 15.70 -6.46 -2.88
C GLY A 155 17.19 -6.58 -2.52
N MET A 156 17.59 -7.67 -1.86
CA MET A 156 19.01 -7.98 -1.63
C MET A 156 19.73 -8.33 -2.96
N GLN A 157 20.91 -7.74 -3.20
CA GLN A 157 21.81 -8.10 -4.31
C GLN A 157 23.27 -7.74 -4.01
N GLN A 158 24.23 -8.49 -4.58
CA GLN A 158 25.68 -8.29 -4.38
C GLN A 158 26.47 -8.42 -5.69
N GLY A 159 27.66 -7.83 -5.73
CA GLY A 159 28.69 -8.08 -6.74
C GLY A 159 28.71 -7.03 -7.85
N ASP A 160 29.50 -7.29 -8.88
CA ASP A 160 29.72 -6.35 -9.99
C ASP A 160 28.46 -6.11 -10.79
N PHE A 161 28.11 -4.85 -11.03
CA PHE A 161 26.91 -4.48 -11.77
C PHE A 161 27.23 -3.62 -12.99
N GLU A 162 26.42 -3.72 -14.05
CA GLU A 162 26.52 -2.91 -15.26
C GLU A 162 25.15 -2.70 -15.95
N ILE A 163 24.79 -1.44 -16.19
CA ILE A 163 23.64 -1.05 -17.00
C ILE A 163 23.98 0.10 -17.95
N GLU A 164 23.50 0.02 -19.18
CA GLU A 164 23.55 1.11 -20.16
C GLU A 164 22.17 1.72 -20.34
N ILE A 165 22.06 3.04 -20.17
CA ILE A 165 20.85 3.83 -20.43
C ILE A 165 21.11 4.72 -21.64
N LYS A 166 20.29 4.56 -22.69
CA LYS A 166 20.34 5.36 -23.91
C LYS A 166 19.68 6.72 -23.70
N SER A 167 18.49 6.75 -23.08
CA SER A 167 17.80 8.00 -22.77
C SER A 167 16.83 7.87 -21.60
N ILE A 168 16.50 9.03 -21.02
CA ILE A 168 15.44 9.27 -20.05
C ILE A 168 14.60 10.42 -20.60
N ALA A 169 13.30 10.22 -20.83
CA ALA A 169 12.41 11.24 -21.37
C ALA A 169 11.10 11.31 -20.60
N ALA A 170 10.55 12.51 -20.41
CA ALA A 170 9.16 12.66 -20.05
C ALA A 170 8.29 12.46 -21.31
N PHE A 171 7.19 11.71 -21.23
CA PHE A 171 6.33 11.42 -22.38
C PHE A 171 4.89 11.91 -22.18
N LYS A 172 4.22 12.22 -23.29
CA LYS A 172 2.79 12.56 -23.34
C LYS A 172 2.09 11.79 -24.46
N GLU A 173 0.98 11.12 -24.16
CA GLU A 173 0.12 10.43 -25.12
C GLU A 173 -0.93 11.41 -25.67
N GLY A 174 -1.10 11.50 -27.00
CA GLY A 174 -2.01 12.46 -27.64
C GLY A 174 -3.37 11.86 -28.01
N ASP A 175 -4.46 12.58 -27.65
CA ASP A 175 -5.83 12.35 -28.15
C ASP A 175 -6.03 12.96 -29.55
N GLU A 176 -6.75 12.27 -30.44
CA GLU A 176 -7.32 12.87 -31.65
C GLU A 176 -8.40 13.89 -31.26
N GLN A 177 -8.32 15.09 -31.85
CA GLN A 177 -9.26 16.18 -31.64
C GLN A 177 -10.70 15.77 -31.95
N VAL A 178 -11.58 15.83 -30.94
CA VAL A 178 -13.01 16.05 -31.16
C VAL A 178 -13.32 17.46 -30.66
N GLU A 179 -13.60 18.37 -31.59
CA GLU A 179 -14.07 19.73 -31.27
C GLU A 179 -15.34 19.67 -30.41
N SER A 180 -15.36 20.39 -29.29
CA SER A 180 -16.57 20.68 -28.52
C SER A 180 -16.74 22.19 -28.37
N PRO A 181 -17.97 22.73 -28.48
CA PRO A 181 -18.20 24.16 -28.48
C PRO A 181 -18.16 24.76 -27.06
N ALA A 182 -17.93 26.07 -27.02
CA ALA A 182 -17.56 26.87 -25.84
C ALA A 182 -18.54 26.79 -24.63
N PRO A 183 -18.07 27.03 -23.39
CA PRO A 183 -18.88 26.92 -22.20
C PRO A 183 -19.79 28.16 -22.01
N VAL A 184 -21.08 27.90 -21.75
CA VAL A 184 -22.03 28.88 -21.22
C VAL A 184 -21.87 28.93 -19.70
N ARG A 185 -21.73 30.13 -19.14
CA ARG A 185 -21.74 30.39 -17.69
C ARG A 185 -23.14 30.12 -17.13
N GLN A 186 -23.22 29.39 -16.02
CA GLN A 186 -24.38 29.41 -15.12
C GLN A 186 -23.91 29.70 -13.70
N ASP A 187 -24.70 30.58 -13.06
CA ASP A 187 -24.45 31.23 -11.79
C ASP A 187 -24.51 30.26 -10.60
N GLY A 188 -23.73 30.58 -9.56
CA GLY A 188 -23.57 29.76 -8.37
C GLY A 188 -24.79 29.81 -7.44
N GLU A 189 -25.20 28.62 -6.97
CA GLU A 189 -25.99 28.44 -5.75
C GLU A 189 -25.18 27.63 -4.73
N ASP A 190 -25.32 28.03 -3.47
CA ASP A 190 -24.46 27.74 -2.33
C ASP A 190 -24.49 26.25 -1.90
N MET A 191 -23.40 25.53 -2.23
CA MET A 191 -23.12 24.15 -1.81
C MET A 191 -22.89 24.01 -0.29
N THR A 192 -22.63 25.11 0.41
CA THR A 192 -22.21 25.10 1.82
C THR A 192 -23.37 24.82 2.77
N GLU A 193 -24.61 25.15 2.37
CA GLU A 193 -25.79 25.00 3.21
C GLU A 193 -26.39 23.60 3.18
N LYS A 194 -26.29 22.90 2.03
CA LYS A 194 -26.70 21.48 1.89
C LYS A 194 -25.83 20.53 2.70
N LEU A 195 -24.52 20.80 2.76
CA LEU A 195 -23.57 20.02 3.58
C LEU A 195 -23.86 20.16 5.09
N ARG A 196 -24.34 21.32 5.54
CA ARG A 196 -24.71 21.57 6.94
C ARG A 196 -25.98 20.83 7.36
N GLN A 197 -26.98 20.73 6.48
CA GLN A 197 -28.21 19.98 6.77
C GLN A 197 -27.97 18.47 6.81
N GLN A 198 -27.10 17.93 5.96
CA GLN A 198 -26.73 16.51 5.97
C GLN A 198 -26.08 16.06 7.29
N GLN A 199 -25.24 16.90 7.89
CA GLN A 199 -24.59 16.60 9.18
C GLN A 199 -25.57 16.59 10.37
N GLN A 200 -26.68 17.32 10.28
CA GLN A 200 -27.70 17.33 11.34
C GLN A 200 -28.60 16.08 11.31
N GLU A 201 -28.77 15.44 10.16
CA GLU A 201 -29.56 14.20 10.04
C GLU A 201 -28.78 12.96 10.50
N GLU A 202 -27.45 12.93 10.33
CA GLU A 202 -26.60 11.82 10.78
C GLU A 202 -26.58 11.65 12.32
N GLN A 203 -26.82 12.72 13.09
CA GLN A 203 -26.87 12.66 14.55
C GLN A 203 -28.16 12.04 15.12
N ARG A 204 -29.19 11.81 14.30
CA ARG A 204 -30.50 11.27 14.76
C ARG A 204 -30.60 9.74 14.74
N GLY A 205 -29.65 9.02 14.15
CA GLY A 205 -29.64 7.55 14.09
C GLY A 205 -28.79 6.94 15.20
N GLY A 206 -29.41 6.27 16.18
CA GLY A 206 -28.76 5.72 17.39
C GLY A 206 -27.83 4.51 17.20
N ARG A 207 -26.96 4.47 16.19
CA ARG A 207 -25.84 3.52 16.10
C ARG A 207 -24.58 4.25 15.61
N PRO A 208 -23.40 3.94 16.18
CA PRO A 208 -22.16 4.62 15.81
C PRO A 208 -21.85 4.40 14.32
N PRO A 209 -21.34 5.43 13.62
CA PRO A 209 -20.97 5.32 12.21
C PRO A 209 -19.86 4.27 12.03
N PRO A 210 -19.81 3.57 10.89
CA PRO A 210 -18.72 2.65 10.60
C PRO A 210 -17.40 3.42 10.55
N SER A 211 -16.34 2.83 11.11
CA SER A 211 -14.97 3.34 11.06
C SER A 211 -14.54 3.64 9.61
N ARG A 212 -14.09 4.87 9.35
CA ARG A 212 -13.68 5.34 8.01
C ARG A 212 -12.50 4.55 7.41
N GLU A 213 -11.64 3.95 8.23
CA GLU A 213 -10.49 3.11 7.84
C GLU A 213 -10.88 1.95 6.90
N ARG A 214 -11.87 1.12 7.29
CA ARG A 214 -12.36 0.00 6.46
C ARG A 214 -12.97 0.47 5.14
N ILE A 215 -13.51 1.70 5.12
CA ILE A 215 -14.03 2.32 3.91
C ILE A 215 -12.86 2.72 3.00
N GLU A 216 -11.79 3.30 3.55
CA GLU A 216 -10.62 3.74 2.79
C GLU A 216 -9.79 2.56 2.24
N ASP A 217 -9.63 1.47 3.02
CA ASP A 217 -9.03 0.23 2.53
C ASP A 217 -9.81 -0.34 1.33
N ALA A 218 -11.14 -0.44 1.47
CA ALA A 218 -12.01 -0.92 0.41
C ALA A 218 -11.97 0.02 -0.83
N MET A 219 -11.84 1.33 -0.63
CA MET A 219 -11.70 2.29 -1.71
C MET A 219 -10.39 2.09 -2.48
N GLY A 220 -9.26 1.90 -1.79
CA GLY A 220 -7.98 1.61 -2.41
C GLY A 220 -7.98 0.27 -3.17
N MET A 221 -8.59 -0.77 -2.60
CA MET A 221 -8.74 -2.07 -3.26
C MET A 221 -9.58 -1.99 -4.53
N THR A 222 -10.76 -1.36 -4.47
CA THR A 222 -11.65 -1.20 -5.62
C THR A 222 -11.05 -0.30 -6.70
N LYS A 223 -10.28 0.72 -6.34
CA LYS A 223 -9.46 1.48 -7.29
C LYS A 223 -8.48 0.59 -8.04
N ASN A 224 -7.72 -0.23 -7.31
CA ASN A 224 -6.76 -1.13 -7.91
C ASN A 224 -7.42 -2.19 -8.80
N LEU A 225 -8.57 -2.73 -8.40
CA LEU A 225 -9.36 -3.64 -9.23
C LEU A 225 -9.79 -3.01 -10.55
N VAL A 226 -10.28 -1.77 -10.53
CA VAL A 226 -10.68 -1.04 -11.74
C VAL A 226 -9.50 -0.72 -12.65
N GLN A 227 -8.36 -0.32 -12.08
CA GLN A 227 -7.20 0.14 -12.85
C GLN A 227 -6.32 -0.99 -13.37
N LYS A 228 -6.15 -2.05 -12.58
CA LYS A 228 -5.15 -3.11 -12.80
C LYS A 228 -5.79 -4.48 -12.96
N GLY A 229 -7.02 -4.67 -12.50
CA GLY A 229 -7.74 -5.92 -12.63
C GLY A 229 -8.29 -6.12 -14.04
N SER A 230 -8.31 -7.35 -14.51
CA SER A 230 -8.99 -7.72 -15.76
C SER A 230 -10.47 -7.95 -15.50
N LEU A 231 -11.26 -6.88 -15.57
CA LEU A 231 -12.72 -6.90 -15.39
C LEU A 231 -13.42 -6.94 -16.75
N SER A 232 -14.42 -7.81 -16.91
CA SER A 232 -15.25 -7.93 -18.12
C SER A 232 -16.42 -6.95 -18.16
N SER A 233 -16.76 -6.36 -17.00
CA SER A 233 -17.85 -5.40 -16.82
C SER A 233 -17.49 -4.39 -15.73
N PRO A 234 -18.21 -3.24 -15.63
CA PRO A 234 -17.98 -2.26 -14.58
C PRO A 234 -18.09 -2.89 -13.18
N LEU A 235 -17.21 -2.48 -12.28
CA LEU A 235 -17.22 -2.96 -10.89
C LEU A 235 -18.51 -2.49 -10.18
N LEU A 236 -19.28 -3.41 -9.61
CA LEU A 236 -20.49 -3.05 -8.86
C LEU A 236 -20.12 -2.69 -7.42
N LEU A 237 -20.58 -1.53 -6.96
CA LEU A 237 -20.26 -0.99 -5.64
C LEU A 237 -21.52 -0.88 -4.80
N TYR A 238 -21.56 -1.64 -3.71
CA TYR A 238 -22.60 -1.51 -2.69
C TYR A 238 -21.99 -0.90 -1.42
N ASN A 239 -22.70 0.07 -0.84
CA ASN A 239 -22.46 0.53 0.51
C ASN A 239 -23.81 0.78 1.19
N ARG A 240 -23.90 0.53 2.49
CA ARG A 240 -25.12 0.80 3.28
C ARG A 240 -25.61 2.24 3.09
N THR A 241 -24.69 3.19 2.99
CA THR A 241 -24.98 4.57 2.60
C THR A 241 -24.70 4.73 1.11
N TYR A 242 -25.75 4.72 0.28
CA TYR A 242 -25.64 4.76 -1.18
C TYR A 242 -24.76 5.92 -1.70
N ALA A 243 -24.89 7.12 -1.11
CA ALA A 243 -24.08 8.28 -1.48
C ALA A 243 -22.56 8.04 -1.39
N LYS A 244 -22.10 7.16 -0.49
CA LYS A 244 -20.68 6.77 -0.40
C LYS A 244 -20.25 5.90 -1.58
N ALA A 245 -21.11 4.96 -2.00
CA ALA A 245 -20.84 4.14 -3.18
C ALA A 245 -20.86 4.99 -4.46
N GLU A 246 -21.80 5.93 -4.56
CA GLU A 246 -21.91 6.86 -5.69
C GLU A 246 -20.71 7.79 -5.78
N SER A 247 -20.37 8.47 -4.68
CA SER A 247 -19.18 9.33 -4.61
C SER A 247 -17.91 8.56 -4.98
N HIS A 248 -17.73 7.34 -4.46
CA HIS A 248 -16.57 6.52 -4.77
C HIS A 248 -16.54 6.10 -6.25
N ALA A 249 -17.67 5.68 -6.81
CA ALA A 249 -17.78 5.35 -8.24
C ALA A 249 -17.32 6.51 -9.14
N HIS A 250 -17.67 7.76 -8.78
CA HIS A 250 -17.19 8.94 -9.50
C HIS A 250 -15.66 9.06 -9.48
N THR A 251 -15.01 8.77 -8.36
CA THR A 251 -13.53 8.78 -8.27
C THR A 251 -12.85 7.72 -9.13
N LEU A 252 -13.59 6.67 -9.52
CA LEU A 252 -13.09 5.54 -10.29
C LEU A 252 -13.32 5.66 -11.81
N GLY A 253 -13.76 6.83 -12.28
CA GLY A 253 -14.09 7.07 -13.70
C GLY A 253 -15.57 6.90 -14.04
N GLY A 254 -16.46 6.87 -13.03
CA GLY A 254 -17.91 6.83 -13.21
C GLY A 254 -18.43 5.46 -13.67
N THR A 255 -19.69 5.44 -14.14
CA THR A 255 -20.46 4.21 -14.43
C THR A 255 -19.87 3.32 -15.52
N SER A 256 -18.95 3.82 -16.33
CA SER A 256 -18.20 3.04 -17.33
C SER A 256 -17.16 2.11 -16.70
N LYS A 257 -16.71 2.40 -15.47
CA LYS A 257 -15.66 1.69 -14.75
C LYS A 257 -16.15 1.09 -13.43
N ALA A 258 -16.99 1.81 -12.70
CA ALA A 258 -17.63 1.35 -11.49
C ALA A 258 -19.07 1.88 -11.38
N LYS A 259 -20.02 1.02 -11.03
CA LYS A 259 -21.44 1.36 -10.94
C LYS A 259 -21.92 1.19 -9.49
N PRO A 260 -22.43 2.27 -8.85
CA PRO A 260 -23.06 2.14 -7.55
C PRO A 260 -24.39 1.40 -7.69
N VAL A 261 -24.73 0.57 -6.70
CA VAL A 261 -25.99 -0.16 -6.64
C VAL A 261 -26.69 0.07 -5.30
N HIS A 262 -28.02 0.03 -5.30
CA HIS A 262 -28.82 0.33 -4.12
C HIS A 262 -28.95 -0.85 -3.17
N THR A 263 -28.86 -2.06 -3.70
CA THR A 263 -29.11 -3.28 -2.93
C THR A 263 -27.99 -4.30 -3.07
N ILE A 264 -27.81 -5.14 -2.06
CA ILE A 264 -26.87 -6.26 -2.09
C ILE A 264 -27.22 -7.22 -3.25
N ARG A 265 -28.51 -7.44 -3.50
CA ARG A 265 -28.99 -8.24 -4.63
C ARG A 265 -28.48 -7.71 -5.96
N GLU A 266 -28.58 -6.40 -6.20
CA GLU A 266 -28.07 -5.79 -7.43
C GLU A 266 -26.56 -5.97 -7.63
N ALA A 267 -25.79 -6.08 -6.55
CA ALA A 267 -24.36 -6.43 -6.62
C ALA A 267 -24.16 -7.94 -6.86
N VAL A 268 -24.90 -8.81 -6.16
CA VAL A 268 -24.64 -10.25 -6.11
C VAL A 268 -25.17 -10.99 -7.35
N SER A 269 -26.40 -10.72 -7.78
CA SER A 269 -27.04 -11.48 -8.86
C SER A 269 -26.22 -11.50 -10.17
N PRO A 270 -25.68 -10.37 -10.67
CA PRO A 270 -24.91 -10.35 -11.92
C PRO A 270 -23.42 -10.71 -11.76
N SER A 271 -22.92 -10.89 -10.53
CA SER A 271 -21.48 -11.09 -10.28
C SER A 271 -21.08 -12.56 -10.17
N ASP A 272 -19.88 -12.88 -10.67
CA ASP A 272 -19.25 -14.20 -10.50
C ASP A 272 -18.38 -14.29 -9.24
N ILE A 273 -17.75 -13.17 -8.87
CA ILE A 273 -16.90 -13.03 -7.68
C ILE A 273 -17.37 -11.79 -6.90
N ILE A 274 -17.62 -11.95 -5.61
CA ILE A 274 -18.18 -10.93 -4.72
C ILE A 274 -17.20 -10.71 -3.57
N PHE A 275 -16.59 -9.52 -3.53
CA PHE A 275 -15.70 -9.13 -2.43
C PHE A 275 -16.48 -8.38 -1.35
N THR A 276 -16.25 -8.72 -0.08
CA THR A 276 -16.80 -8.01 1.09
C THR A 276 -15.68 -7.48 1.97
N CYS A 277 -15.79 -6.24 2.46
CA CYS A 277 -14.85 -5.66 3.41
C CYS A 277 -15.60 -4.67 4.34
N VAL A 278 -15.99 -5.12 5.53
CA VAL A 278 -16.90 -4.38 6.44
C VAL A 278 -16.51 -4.51 7.89
N GLY A 279 -16.85 -3.54 8.75
CA GLY A 279 -16.24 -3.28 10.07
C GLY A 279 -16.25 -4.41 11.13
N ASP A 280 -17.25 -5.28 11.10
CA ASP A 280 -17.44 -6.29 12.15
C ASP A 280 -18.24 -7.51 11.66
N ASP A 281 -18.31 -8.51 12.54
CA ASP A 281 -19.01 -9.78 12.36
C ASP A 281 -20.52 -9.58 12.08
N ALA A 282 -21.16 -8.64 12.79
CA ALA A 282 -22.59 -8.38 12.61
C ALA A 282 -22.89 -7.79 11.22
N ALA A 283 -22.03 -6.90 10.73
CA ALA A 283 -22.15 -6.30 9.41
C ALA A 283 -21.96 -7.32 8.29
N VAL A 284 -20.98 -8.23 8.40
CA VAL A 284 -20.81 -9.28 7.40
C VAL A 284 -21.96 -10.28 7.46
N GLU A 285 -22.42 -10.68 8.65
CA GLU A 285 -23.57 -11.58 8.78
C GLU A 285 -24.85 -10.99 8.17
N ASP A 286 -25.13 -9.70 8.38
CA ASP A 286 -26.27 -9.00 7.79
C ASP A 286 -26.20 -8.96 6.25
N ILE A 287 -25.01 -8.68 5.71
CA ILE A 287 -24.78 -8.70 4.26
C ILE A 287 -25.04 -10.08 3.69
N PHE A 288 -24.47 -11.12 4.29
CA PHE A 288 -24.62 -12.49 3.81
C PHE A 288 -26.03 -13.05 4.05
N ASN A 289 -26.74 -12.61 5.10
CA ASN A 289 -28.16 -12.92 5.29
C ASN A 289 -28.99 -12.42 4.10
N THR A 290 -28.69 -11.22 3.61
CA THR A 290 -29.37 -10.63 2.45
C THR A 290 -28.93 -11.29 1.14
N ALA A 291 -27.63 -11.48 0.94
CA ALA A 291 -27.06 -12.09 -0.27
C ALA A 291 -27.47 -13.56 -0.45
N LEU A 292 -27.75 -14.25 0.65
CA LEU A 292 -28.16 -15.65 0.67
C LEU A 292 -29.67 -15.80 0.95
N ALA A 293 -30.51 -14.80 0.68
CA ALA A 293 -31.96 -14.97 0.82
C ALA A 293 -32.49 -16.07 -0.13
N GLU A 294 -33.61 -16.73 0.20
CA GLU A 294 -34.12 -17.90 -0.57
C GLU A 294 -34.33 -17.68 -2.07
N LYS A 295 -34.54 -16.43 -2.49
CA LYS A 295 -34.78 -16.07 -3.88
C LYS A 295 -33.50 -15.83 -4.69
N GLU A 296 -32.32 -15.86 -4.06
CA GLU A 296 -31.04 -15.64 -4.73
C GLU A 296 -30.44 -16.95 -5.21
N ASP A 297 -30.11 -17.03 -6.51
CA ASP A 297 -29.26 -18.09 -7.03
C ASP A 297 -27.78 -17.71 -6.86
N VAL A 298 -27.13 -18.40 -5.92
CA VAL A 298 -25.72 -18.21 -5.59
C VAL A 298 -24.84 -19.35 -6.10
N LYS A 299 -25.40 -20.28 -6.87
CA LYS A 299 -24.69 -21.48 -7.31
C LYS A 299 -23.47 -21.11 -8.17
N GLY A 300 -22.30 -21.60 -7.78
CA GLY A 300 -21.02 -21.37 -8.49
C GLY A 300 -20.39 -19.99 -8.28
N LYS A 301 -21.13 -19.03 -7.70
CA LYS A 301 -20.62 -17.69 -7.35
C LYS A 301 -19.60 -17.81 -6.22
N LEU A 302 -18.54 -17.02 -6.30
CA LEU A 302 -17.46 -17.01 -5.31
C LEU A 302 -17.56 -15.78 -4.41
N PHE A 303 -17.79 -16.02 -3.12
CA PHE A 303 -17.76 -14.98 -2.10
C PHE A 303 -16.37 -14.91 -1.47
N VAL A 304 -15.81 -13.71 -1.43
CA VAL A 304 -14.49 -13.43 -0.86
C VAL A 304 -14.66 -12.43 0.27
N ASP A 305 -14.52 -12.87 1.51
CA ASP A 305 -14.59 -11.95 2.66
C ASP A 305 -13.20 -11.50 3.06
N MET A 306 -12.96 -10.19 2.98
CA MET A 306 -11.71 -9.52 3.31
C MET A 306 -11.77 -8.81 4.67
N SER A 307 -12.86 -9.01 5.41
CA SER A 307 -13.09 -8.40 6.71
C SER A 307 -12.25 -9.08 7.81
N THR A 308 -11.82 -8.32 8.81
CA THR A 308 -11.34 -8.92 10.07
C THR A 308 -12.54 -9.29 10.93
N ILE A 309 -12.84 -10.58 11.01
CA ILE A 309 -13.94 -11.21 11.76
C ILE A 309 -13.43 -12.42 12.56
N HIS A 310 -14.24 -12.93 13.48
CA HIS A 310 -13.89 -14.13 14.25
C HIS A 310 -13.79 -15.36 13.33
N PRO A 311 -12.84 -16.30 13.57
CA PRO A 311 -12.71 -17.53 12.78
C PRO A 311 -14.01 -18.35 12.70
N ASP A 312 -14.78 -18.42 13.78
CA ASP A 312 -16.09 -19.10 13.78
C ASP A 312 -17.12 -18.42 12.90
N THR A 313 -17.07 -17.09 12.76
CA THR A 313 -17.93 -16.35 11.85
C THR A 313 -17.58 -16.75 10.40
N SER A 314 -16.29 -16.80 10.04
CA SER A 314 -15.84 -17.29 8.73
C SER A 314 -16.31 -18.72 8.45
N ARG A 315 -16.22 -19.63 9.43
CA ARG A 315 -16.71 -21.02 9.30
C ARG A 315 -18.22 -21.06 9.08
N LYS A 316 -19.01 -20.32 9.88
CA LYS A 316 -20.48 -20.23 9.70
C LYS A 316 -20.85 -19.71 8.32
N LEU A 317 -20.17 -18.68 7.83
CA LEU A 317 -20.39 -18.13 6.49
C LEU A 317 -20.09 -19.17 5.42
N TYR A 318 -18.94 -19.85 5.52
CA TYR A 318 -18.59 -20.96 4.63
C TYR A 318 -19.67 -22.03 4.56
N THR A 319 -20.12 -22.57 5.70
CA THR A 319 -21.16 -23.61 5.76
C THR A 319 -22.42 -23.18 5.01
N ARG A 320 -22.87 -21.94 5.26
CA ARG A 320 -24.10 -21.39 4.69
C ARG A 320 -24.01 -21.16 3.19
N ILE A 321 -22.88 -20.63 2.71
CA ILE A 321 -22.65 -20.33 1.29
C ILE A 321 -22.52 -21.64 0.50
N VAL A 322 -21.69 -22.56 0.97
CA VAL A 322 -21.47 -23.86 0.32
C VAL A 322 -22.73 -24.71 0.35
N GLY A 323 -23.49 -24.68 1.45
CA GLY A 323 -24.79 -25.35 1.55
C GLY A 323 -25.82 -24.88 0.51
N LYS A 324 -25.66 -23.67 -0.04
CA LYS A 324 -26.48 -23.13 -1.14
C LYS A 324 -25.83 -23.29 -2.53
N GLY A 325 -24.72 -24.02 -2.62
CA GLY A 325 -23.99 -24.25 -3.86
C GLY A 325 -23.06 -23.11 -4.29
N GLY A 326 -22.91 -22.08 -3.45
CA GLY A 326 -21.89 -21.04 -3.62
C GLY A 326 -20.50 -21.53 -3.23
N ARG A 327 -19.50 -20.67 -3.44
CA ARG A 327 -18.10 -20.90 -3.08
C ARG A 327 -17.62 -19.79 -2.14
N PHE A 328 -16.66 -20.07 -1.27
CA PHE A 328 -16.19 -19.11 -0.28
C PHE A 328 -14.68 -19.14 -0.07
N VAL A 329 -14.08 -17.95 0.02
CA VAL A 329 -12.69 -17.74 0.44
C VAL A 329 -12.67 -16.67 1.53
N SER A 330 -12.06 -16.99 2.67
CA SER A 330 -11.64 -15.98 3.64
C SER A 330 -10.32 -15.37 3.16
N CYS A 331 -10.30 -14.05 2.97
CA CYS A 331 -9.20 -13.29 2.40
C CYS A 331 -8.88 -12.01 3.19
N PRO A 332 -8.71 -12.06 4.53
CA PRO A 332 -8.34 -10.87 5.28
C PRO A 332 -6.98 -10.33 4.80
N VAL A 333 -6.77 -9.02 4.96
CA VAL A 333 -5.59 -8.33 4.45
C VAL A 333 -4.76 -7.68 5.55
N PHE A 334 -3.44 -7.59 5.34
CA PHE A 334 -2.56 -6.71 6.11
C PHE A 334 -2.13 -5.51 5.27
N GLY A 335 -2.16 -4.34 5.91
CA GLY A 335 -1.76 -3.06 5.34
C GLY A 335 -2.62 -1.95 5.91
N VAL A 336 -2.14 -0.72 5.76
CA VAL A 336 -2.90 0.51 6.07
C VAL A 336 -3.55 1.05 4.79
N PRO A 337 -4.48 2.03 4.86
CA PRO A 337 -5.15 2.57 3.68
C PRO A 337 -4.22 3.02 2.55
N ALA A 338 -3.08 3.64 2.88
CA ALA A 338 -2.07 4.02 1.88
C ALA A 338 -1.47 2.81 1.13
N MET A 339 -1.34 1.65 1.79
CA MET A 339 -0.90 0.41 1.14
C MET A 339 -2.00 -0.20 0.28
N ALA A 340 -3.27 -0.10 0.71
CA ALA A 340 -4.41 -0.50 -0.11
C ALA A 340 -4.46 0.31 -1.40
N GLU A 341 -4.31 1.63 -1.30
CA GLU A 341 -4.27 2.57 -2.41
C GLU A 341 -3.12 2.26 -3.38
N ALA A 342 -1.93 1.94 -2.87
CA ALA A 342 -0.78 1.57 -3.68
C ALA A 342 -0.86 0.15 -4.30
N GLY A 343 -1.84 -0.67 -3.91
CA GLY A 343 -1.92 -2.08 -4.29
C GLY A 343 -0.75 -2.88 -3.71
N GLN A 344 -0.46 -2.65 -2.42
CA GLN A 344 0.69 -3.19 -1.68
C GLN A 344 0.28 -3.99 -0.44
N LEU A 345 -0.99 -4.40 -0.34
CA LEU A 345 -1.48 -5.24 0.75
C LEU A 345 -0.81 -6.62 0.76
N ILE A 346 -1.00 -7.34 1.86
CA ILE A 346 -0.73 -8.78 1.94
C ILE A 346 -2.09 -9.47 2.11
N CYS A 347 -2.48 -10.33 1.17
CA CYS A 347 -3.71 -11.12 1.28
C CYS A 347 -3.44 -12.45 1.98
N VAL A 348 -4.29 -12.86 2.93
CA VAL A 348 -4.20 -14.17 3.58
C VAL A 348 -5.31 -15.07 3.03
N LEU A 349 -4.98 -16.09 2.26
CA LEU A 349 -5.92 -16.84 1.44
C LEU A 349 -6.33 -18.14 2.13
N GLY A 350 -7.55 -18.21 2.67
CA GLY A 350 -8.14 -19.41 3.27
C GLY A 350 -9.38 -19.88 2.51
N GLY A 351 -9.26 -20.99 1.80
CA GLY A 351 -10.33 -21.56 0.98
C GLY A 351 -9.85 -22.80 0.24
N SER A 352 -10.71 -23.41 -0.57
CA SER A 352 -10.25 -24.52 -1.40
C SER A 352 -9.23 -24.03 -2.42
N LYS A 353 -8.28 -24.88 -2.81
CA LYS A 353 -7.26 -24.53 -3.82
C LYS A 353 -7.90 -24.05 -5.12
N THR A 354 -8.98 -24.69 -5.57
CA THR A 354 -9.66 -24.28 -6.81
C THR A 354 -10.29 -22.89 -6.68
N ASP A 355 -10.91 -22.58 -5.54
CA ASP A 355 -11.52 -21.27 -5.32
C ASP A 355 -10.46 -20.18 -5.09
N VAL A 356 -9.35 -20.51 -4.43
CA VAL A 356 -8.21 -19.59 -4.28
C VAL A 356 -7.56 -19.26 -5.62
N GLN A 357 -7.43 -20.23 -6.54
CA GLN A 357 -6.92 -19.96 -7.89
C GLN A 357 -7.77 -18.94 -8.66
N ARG A 358 -9.09 -18.87 -8.42
CA ARG A 358 -9.98 -17.89 -9.06
C ARG A 358 -9.73 -16.46 -8.60
N ILE A 359 -9.20 -16.26 -7.39
CA ILE A 359 -8.95 -14.92 -6.85
C ILE A 359 -7.53 -14.41 -7.13
N LEU A 360 -6.57 -15.30 -7.40
CA LEU A 360 -5.16 -14.92 -7.60
C LEU A 360 -4.97 -13.79 -8.63
N PRO A 361 -5.68 -13.75 -9.78
CA PRO A 361 -5.56 -12.65 -10.76
C PRO A 361 -5.88 -11.26 -10.22
N TYR A 362 -6.59 -11.17 -9.08
CA TYR A 362 -7.00 -9.92 -8.45
C TYR A 362 -6.14 -9.56 -7.22
N THR A 363 -5.17 -10.40 -6.87
CA THR A 363 -4.30 -10.21 -5.69
C THR A 363 -2.98 -9.54 -6.06
N ILE A 364 -1.91 -10.31 -6.26
CA ILE A 364 -0.55 -9.81 -6.51
C ILE A 364 -0.52 -9.00 -7.80
N GLY A 365 0.04 -7.79 -7.74
CA GLY A 365 0.11 -6.87 -8.87
C GLY A 365 -1.14 -6.01 -9.05
N VAL A 366 -2.25 -6.36 -8.39
CA VAL A 366 -3.52 -5.61 -8.39
C VAL A 366 -3.71 -4.97 -7.01
N MET A 367 -4.30 -5.67 -6.04
CA MET A 367 -4.57 -5.19 -4.68
C MET A 367 -3.39 -5.41 -3.71
N ALA A 368 -2.54 -6.39 -4.02
CA ALA A 368 -1.52 -6.88 -3.10
C ALA A 368 -0.13 -6.96 -3.73
N ARG A 369 0.89 -7.01 -2.87
CA ARG A 369 2.27 -7.35 -3.24
C ARG A 369 2.65 -8.79 -2.93
N ALA A 370 1.94 -9.43 -2.00
CA ALA A 370 2.21 -10.78 -1.56
C ALA A 370 0.94 -11.48 -1.07
N ASN A 371 0.96 -12.81 -1.11
CA ASN A 371 -0.09 -13.66 -0.56
C ASN A 371 0.50 -14.60 0.50
N ILE A 372 -0.24 -14.83 1.57
CA ILE A 372 -0.03 -15.93 2.52
C ILE A 372 -1.07 -17.00 2.18
N ASP A 373 -0.63 -18.11 1.63
CA ASP A 373 -1.52 -19.19 1.18
C ASP A 373 -1.78 -20.20 2.31
N LEU A 374 -3.03 -20.24 2.77
CA LEU A 374 -3.56 -21.21 3.72
C LEU A 374 -4.67 -22.07 3.08
N SER A 375 -4.63 -22.21 1.75
CA SER A 375 -5.60 -23.01 1.01
C SER A 375 -5.48 -24.51 1.29
N PHE A 376 -6.61 -25.21 1.16
CA PHE A 376 -6.77 -26.62 1.48
C PHE A 376 -7.41 -27.39 0.32
N ALA A 377 -7.47 -28.73 0.38
CA ALA A 377 -8.04 -29.52 -0.71
C ALA A 377 -9.57 -29.36 -0.77
N GLU A 378 -10.19 -29.75 -1.89
CA GLU A 378 -11.65 -29.67 -2.02
C GLU A 378 -12.36 -30.49 -0.94
N GLY A 379 -13.44 -29.93 -0.38
CA GLY A 379 -14.26 -30.61 0.64
C GLY A 379 -13.71 -30.54 2.06
N GLU A 380 -12.52 -29.99 2.28
CA GLU A 380 -11.90 -29.88 3.61
C GLU A 380 -12.18 -28.52 4.27
N GLY A 381 -13.29 -27.82 4.01
CA GLY A 381 -13.46 -26.44 4.50
C GLY A 381 -13.75 -26.27 6.00
N GLU A 382 -13.93 -27.38 6.72
CA GLU A 382 -14.14 -27.44 8.15
C GLU A 382 -13.34 -28.62 8.73
N GLY A 383 -12.42 -28.36 9.67
CA GLY A 383 -11.67 -29.38 10.40
C GLY A 383 -10.14 -29.22 10.37
N GLU A 384 -9.41 -30.27 10.77
CA GLU A 384 -7.95 -30.21 10.87
C GLU A 384 -7.28 -30.18 9.47
N GLN A 385 -7.83 -30.93 8.52
CA GLN A 385 -7.31 -31.11 7.16
C GLN A 385 -7.43 -29.83 6.32
N GLY A 386 -8.44 -29.00 6.59
CA GLY A 386 -8.62 -27.67 6.01
C GLY A 386 -9.64 -26.86 6.82
N ASP A 387 -9.49 -25.54 6.81
CA ASP A 387 -10.36 -24.67 7.61
C ASP A 387 -10.24 -23.23 7.14
N VAL A 388 -11.37 -22.65 6.68
CA VAL A 388 -11.43 -21.23 6.27
C VAL A 388 -11.12 -20.27 7.42
N GLY A 389 -11.35 -20.70 8.66
CA GLY A 389 -11.05 -19.93 9.87
C GLY A 389 -9.56 -19.69 10.06
N LYS A 390 -8.67 -20.50 9.48
CA LYS A 390 -7.21 -20.32 9.60
C LYS A 390 -6.73 -18.97 9.08
N ALA A 391 -7.33 -18.43 8.02
CA ALA A 391 -6.98 -17.10 7.49
C ALA A 391 -7.37 -15.97 8.46
N SER A 392 -8.58 -16.02 9.02
CA SER A 392 -9.01 -15.09 10.07
C SER A 392 -8.14 -15.21 11.32
N THR A 393 -7.80 -16.42 11.76
CA THR A 393 -6.89 -16.66 12.89
C THR A 393 -5.52 -16.05 12.62
N MET A 394 -4.94 -16.27 11.43
CA MET A 394 -3.64 -15.69 11.05
C MET A 394 -3.69 -14.15 11.06
N LYS A 395 -4.78 -13.55 10.56
CA LYS A 395 -5.01 -12.10 10.64
C LYS A 395 -5.01 -11.59 12.08
N LEU A 396 -5.75 -12.26 12.97
CA LEU A 396 -5.84 -11.90 14.38
C LEU A 396 -4.50 -12.04 15.11
N ILE A 397 -3.74 -13.11 14.84
CA ILE A 397 -2.37 -13.28 15.33
C ILE A 397 -1.51 -12.11 14.86
N GLY A 398 -1.49 -11.78 13.57
CA GLY A 398 -0.69 -10.66 13.07
C GLY A 398 -1.09 -9.31 13.66
N ASN A 399 -2.39 -9.04 13.83
CA ASN A 399 -2.85 -7.81 14.49
C ASN A 399 -2.43 -7.76 15.97
N SER A 400 -2.35 -8.91 16.67
CA SER A 400 -1.84 -8.96 18.05
C SER A 400 -0.37 -8.53 18.15
N PHE A 401 0.46 -8.86 17.15
CA PHE A 401 1.84 -8.39 17.06
C PHE A 401 1.90 -6.88 16.84
N ILE A 402 1.10 -6.35 15.90
CA ILE A 402 1.05 -4.91 15.63
C ILE A 402 0.69 -4.13 16.89
N LEU A 403 -0.37 -4.54 17.60
CA LEU A 403 -0.81 -3.86 18.81
C LEU A 403 0.24 -3.92 19.91
N SER A 404 0.87 -5.09 20.12
CA SER A 404 1.93 -5.24 21.12
C SER A 404 3.18 -4.42 20.76
N PHE A 405 3.52 -4.26 19.48
CA PHE A 405 4.64 -3.41 19.08
C PHE A 405 4.36 -1.93 19.32
N VAL A 406 3.15 -1.46 19.01
CA VAL A 406 2.77 -0.06 19.25
C VAL A 406 2.78 0.25 20.75
N GLU A 407 2.30 -0.69 21.57
CA GLU A 407 2.37 -0.60 23.02
C GLU A 407 3.82 -0.58 23.54
N GLN A 408 4.67 -1.51 23.08
CA GLN A 408 6.09 -1.53 23.48
C GLN A 408 6.85 -0.26 23.07
N LEU A 409 6.53 0.30 21.90
CA LEU A 409 7.06 1.59 21.45
C LEU A 409 6.62 2.73 22.37
N ALA A 410 5.35 2.74 22.78
CA ALA A 410 4.81 3.74 23.69
C ALA A 410 5.55 3.75 25.04
N GLU A 411 5.80 2.57 25.63
CA GLU A 411 6.62 2.43 26.84
C GLU A 411 8.06 2.89 26.62
N GLY A 412 8.71 2.42 25.54
CA GLY A 412 10.10 2.76 25.25
C GLY A 412 10.33 4.27 25.08
N LEU A 413 9.46 4.94 24.31
CA LEU A 413 9.55 6.38 24.07
C LEU A 413 9.29 7.19 25.35
N THR A 414 8.31 6.76 26.15
CA THR A 414 8.01 7.41 27.45
C THR A 414 9.18 7.25 28.42
N LEU A 415 9.79 6.07 28.48
CA LEU A 415 10.97 5.82 29.30
C LEU A 415 12.18 6.63 28.82
N ALA A 416 12.38 6.75 27.50
CA ALA A 416 13.47 7.53 26.93
C ALA A 416 13.36 9.02 27.32
N GLU A 417 12.16 9.59 27.29
CA GLU A 417 11.91 10.96 27.78
C GLU A 417 12.20 11.09 29.28
N LYS A 418 11.63 10.21 30.11
CA LYS A 418 11.77 10.29 31.57
C LYS A 418 13.17 10.02 32.09
N SER A 419 13.94 9.18 31.41
CA SER A 419 15.32 8.86 31.77
C SER A 419 16.32 9.96 31.35
N GLY A 420 15.90 10.91 30.53
CA GLY A 420 16.77 11.96 29.99
C GLY A 420 17.58 11.54 28.76
N VAL A 421 17.38 10.33 28.23
CA VAL A 421 17.93 9.92 26.93
C VAL A 421 17.32 10.76 25.80
N GLY A 422 16.04 11.14 25.94
CA GLY A 422 15.29 11.85 24.92
C GLY A 422 14.73 10.91 23.85
N ILE A 423 13.71 11.38 23.13
CA ILE A 423 13.00 10.57 22.15
C ILE A 423 13.84 10.33 20.88
N ASP A 424 14.59 11.34 20.43
CA ASP A 424 15.30 11.29 19.15
C ASP A 424 16.36 10.18 19.06
N PRO A 425 17.20 9.92 20.10
CA PRO A 425 18.14 8.80 20.06
C PRO A 425 17.45 7.44 19.95
N LEU A 426 16.31 7.23 20.63
CA LEU A 426 15.55 5.99 20.52
C LEU A 426 14.91 5.86 19.14
N ALA A 427 14.35 6.94 18.59
CA ALA A 427 13.81 6.95 17.23
C ALA A 427 14.87 6.59 16.18
N GLN A 428 16.07 7.18 16.31
CA GLN A 428 17.20 6.84 15.45
C GLN A 428 17.61 5.36 15.59
N TRP A 429 17.66 4.83 16.81
CA TRP A 429 17.97 3.42 17.03
C TRP A 429 16.91 2.50 16.43
N MET A 430 15.62 2.83 16.56
CA MET A 430 14.52 2.09 15.95
C MET A 430 14.62 2.04 14.43
N GLU A 431 14.93 3.17 13.78
CA GLU A 431 15.16 3.24 12.33
C GLU A 431 16.31 2.32 11.89
N LEU A 432 17.42 2.34 12.63
CA LEU A 432 18.62 1.56 12.30
C LEU A 432 18.46 0.06 12.55
N MET A 433 17.74 -0.34 13.61
CA MET A 433 17.61 -1.75 14.02
C MET A 433 16.38 -2.44 13.45
N PHE A 434 15.27 -1.72 13.28
CA PHE A 434 14.00 -2.28 12.84
C PHE A 434 13.39 -1.40 11.73
N PRO A 435 14.02 -1.31 10.55
CA PRO A 435 13.50 -0.51 9.46
C PRO A 435 12.10 -0.99 9.02
N GLY A 436 11.29 -0.09 8.48
CA GLY A 436 9.98 -0.39 7.92
C GLY A 436 8.82 0.24 8.70
N PRO A 437 7.81 -0.53 9.15
CA PRO A 437 6.59 0.06 9.71
C PRO A 437 6.74 0.60 11.14
N LEU A 438 7.67 0.07 11.95
CA LEU A 438 7.82 0.50 13.36
C LEU A 438 8.29 1.96 13.50
N PRO A 439 9.30 2.44 12.75
CA PRO A 439 9.71 3.83 12.84
C PRO A 439 8.61 4.82 12.43
N LYS A 440 7.70 4.43 11.52
CA LYS A 440 6.53 5.25 11.18
C LYS A 440 5.58 5.44 12.36
N TYR A 441 5.45 4.46 13.26
CA TYR A 441 4.70 4.67 14.51
C TYR A 441 5.44 5.61 15.46
N VAL A 442 6.77 5.53 15.51
CA VAL A 442 7.58 6.47 16.31
C VAL A 442 7.42 7.90 15.79
N GLU A 443 7.47 8.12 14.49
CA GLU A 443 7.23 9.43 13.86
C GLU A 443 5.85 10.00 14.23
N ARG A 444 4.81 9.14 14.19
CA ARG A 444 3.45 9.53 14.60
C ARG A 444 3.36 9.90 16.08
N MET A 445 4.07 9.17 16.94
CA MET A 445 4.14 9.45 18.37
C MET A 445 4.91 10.74 18.66
N GLN A 446 6.02 11.00 17.96
CA GLN A 446 6.83 12.22 18.08
C GLN A 446 6.09 13.46 17.60
N SER A 447 5.49 13.42 16.41
CA SER A 447 4.80 14.56 15.79
C SER A 447 3.49 14.97 16.50
N GLY A 448 2.97 14.09 17.35
CA GLY A 448 1.66 14.25 17.99
C GLY A 448 0.48 13.86 17.08
N ASP A 449 0.77 13.23 15.93
CA ASP A 449 -0.25 12.71 15.01
C ASP A 449 -1.29 11.81 15.69
N TYR A 450 -0.90 11.09 16.74
CA TYR A 450 -1.78 10.19 17.50
C TYR A 450 -2.94 10.89 18.24
N TYR A 451 -2.90 12.21 18.45
CA TYR A 451 -4.03 12.99 19.01
C TYR A 451 -4.43 14.20 18.18
N LYS A 452 -3.56 14.70 17.29
CA LYS A 452 -3.86 15.82 16.39
C LYS A 452 -4.70 15.40 15.18
N ARG A 453 -4.57 14.14 14.72
CA ARG A 453 -5.30 13.69 13.53
C ARG A 453 -6.80 13.72 13.80
N GLU A 454 -7.55 14.25 12.84
CA GLU A 454 -9.01 14.36 12.92
C GLU A 454 -9.69 12.97 12.93
N TYR A 455 -9.14 12.01 12.19
CA TYR A 455 -9.66 10.65 12.04
C TYR A 455 -8.58 9.61 12.37
N PRO A 456 -8.87 8.56 13.13
CA PRO A 456 -7.87 7.53 13.44
C PRO A 456 -7.49 6.74 12.17
N LEU A 457 -6.22 6.33 12.07
CA LEU A 457 -5.78 5.38 11.06
C LEU A 457 -6.15 3.95 11.46
N PHE A 458 -6.08 3.61 12.75
CA PHE A 458 -6.63 2.38 13.28
C PHE A 458 -7.44 2.69 14.55
N GLN A 459 -8.76 2.68 14.42
CA GLN A 459 -9.67 3.12 15.47
C GLN A 459 -9.62 2.19 16.69
N VAL A 460 -9.58 2.79 17.88
CA VAL A 460 -9.51 2.08 19.17
C VAL A 460 -10.60 1.02 19.35
N ASP A 461 -11.84 1.27 18.92
CA ASP A 461 -12.93 0.30 19.08
C ASP A 461 -12.76 -0.93 18.17
N LEU A 462 -12.22 -0.74 16.96
CA LEU A 462 -11.87 -1.84 16.06
C LEU A 462 -10.70 -2.65 16.62
N ALA A 463 -9.66 -1.98 17.13
CA ALA A 463 -8.52 -2.65 17.75
C ALA A 463 -8.96 -3.48 18.96
N ARG A 464 -9.84 -2.94 19.82
CA ARG A 464 -10.41 -3.66 20.96
C ARG A 464 -11.31 -4.83 20.55
N LYS A 465 -12.03 -4.72 19.43
CA LYS A 465 -12.77 -5.85 18.85
C LYS A 465 -11.81 -6.95 18.40
N ASP A 466 -10.76 -6.60 17.67
CA ASP A 466 -9.74 -7.56 17.25
C ASP A 466 -9.03 -8.22 18.45
N LEU A 467 -8.78 -7.46 19.54
CA LEU A 467 -8.26 -8.01 20.80
C LEU A 467 -9.19 -9.04 21.44
N ARG A 468 -10.50 -8.78 21.47
CA ARG A 468 -11.48 -9.76 21.97
C ARG A 468 -11.45 -11.03 21.14
N HIS A 469 -11.38 -10.90 19.81
CA HIS A 469 -11.32 -12.05 18.89
C HIS A 469 -10.05 -12.88 19.05
N VAL A 470 -8.88 -12.25 19.15
CA VAL A 470 -7.64 -13.01 19.35
C VAL A 470 -7.60 -13.63 20.75
N SER A 471 -8.15 -12.95 21.76
CA SER A 471 -8.21 -13.49 23.14
C SER A 471 -9.11 -14.72 23.23
N SER A 472 -10.28 -14.71 22.58
CA SER A 472 -11.17 -15.87 22.54
C SER A 472 -10.53 -17.05 21.79
N VAL A 473 -9.82 -16.78 20.69
CA VAL A 473 -9.07 -17.82 19.95
C VAL A 473 -7.94 -18.39 20.80
N ALA A 474 -7.20 -17.55 21.53
CA ALA A 474 -6.13 -17.99 22.42
C ALA A 474 -6.68 -18.86 23.55
N GLU A 475 -7.75 -18.43 24.22
CA GLU A 475 -8.41 -19.17 25.31
C GLU A 475 -8.92 -20.53 24.84
N ALA A 476 -9.61 -20.57 23.70
CA ALA A 476 -10.08 -21.82 23.09
C ALA A 476 -8.94 -22.78 22.72
N SER A 477 -7.73 -22.24 22.50
CA SER A 477 -6.52 -23.02 22.21
C SER A 477 -5.71 -23.38 23.46
N GLY A 478 -6.19 -23.05 24.66
CA GLY A 478 -5.48 -23.27 25.92
C GLY A 478 -4.28 -22.34 26.14
N MET A 479 -4.19 -21.23 25.40
CA MET A 479 -3.11 -20.25 25.50
C MET A 479 -3.61 -18.96 26.18
N ARG A 480 -2.76 -18.37 27.02
CA ARG A 480 -2.98 -17.03 27.59
C ARG A 480 -1.97 -16.04 27.02
N MET A 481 -2.46 -14.97 26.38
CA MET A 481 -1.62 -13.93 25.80
C MET A 481 -1.51 -12.72 26.75
N ARG A 482 -0.55 -12.76 27.67
CA ARG A 482 -0.40 -11.72 28.71
C ARG A 482 -0.16 -10.31 28.16
N SER A 483 0.57 -10.18 27.05
CA SER A 483 0.80 -8.87 26.43
C SER A 483 -0.50 -8.17 26.06
N LEU A 484 -1.53 -8.92 25.68
CA LEU A 484 -2.82 -8.36 25.28
C LEU A 484 -3.62 -7.79 26.45
N GLU A 485 -3.35 -8.24 27.68
CA GLU A 485 -3.95 -7.66 28.89
C GLU A 485 -3.44 -6.22 29.11
N VAL A 486 -2.14 -6.00 28.86
CA VAL A 486 -1.52 -4.67 28.91
C VAL A 486 -2.05 -3.78 27.79
N VAL A 487 -2.07 -4.30 26.56
CA VAL A 487 -2.60 -3.57 25.40
C VAL A 487 -4.06 -3.19 25.60
N ASP A 488 -4.94 -4.11 26.05
CA ASP A 488 -6.36 -3.77 26.25
C ASP A 488 -6.53 -2.68 27.30
N LYS A 489 -5.75 -2.71 28.39
CA LYS A 489 -5.77 -1.65 29.38
C LYS A 489 -5.42 -0.28 28.77
N TYR A 490 -4.35 -0.18 28.00
CA TYR A 490 -4.00 1.09 27.35
C TYR A 490 -5.02 1.53 26.31
N LEU A 491 -5.60 0.62 25.53
CA LEU A 491 -6.67 0.98 24.61
C LEU A 491 -7.95 1.43 25.33
N GLN A 492 -8.26 0.91 26.52
CA GLN A 492 -9.34 1.43 27.35
C GLN A 492 -9.05 2.88 27.77
N ASP A 493 -7.81 3.17 28.18
CA ASP A 493 -7.39 4.52 28.58
C ASP A 493 -7.43 5.49 27.38
N VAL A 494 -7.01 5.05 26.18
CA VAL A 494 -7.17 5.81 24.92
C VAL A 494 -8.64 6.08 24.62
N LYS A 495 -9.51 5.07 24.74
CA LYS A 495 -10.94 5.22 24.49
C LYS A 495 -11.56 6.23 25.46
N ALA A 496 -11.17 6.18 26.73
CA ALA A 496 -11.65 7.09 27.76
C ALA A 496 -11.21 8.53 27.51
N HIS A 497 -10.00 8.75 27.00
CA HIS A 497 -9.46 10.09 26.71
C HIS A 497 -9.96 10.66 25.38
N SER A 498 -9.90 9.88 24.30
CA SER A 498 -10.08 10.36 22.92
C SER A 498 -11.43 9.96 22.29
N GLY A 499 -12.24 9.14 22.96
CA GLY A 499 -13.56 8.73 22.46
C GLY A 499 -13.50 8.03 21.11
N GLU A 500 -14.27 8.49 20.13
CA GLU A 500 -14.31 7.91 18.78
C GLU A 500 -13.07 8.25 17.92
N ARG A 501 -12.31 9.29 18.31
CA ARG A 501 -11.07 9.69 17.64
C ARG A 501 -9.85 8.91 18.11
N GLY A 502 -10.02 8.03 19.10
CA GLY A 502 -8.92 7.21 19.62
C GLY A 502 -8.30 6.35 18.53
N ASP A 503 -6.98 6.47 18.39
CA ASP A 503 -6.13 5.66 17.51
C ASP A 503 -5.22 4.76 18.34
N ILE A 504 -4.80 3.60 17.83
CA ILE A 504 -3.90 2.71 18.57
C ILE A 504 -2.56 3.36 18.95
N ALA A 505 -2.05 4.32 18.16
CA ALA A 505 -0.84 5.07 18.52
C ALA A 505 -1.05 5.94 19.76
N GLY A 506 -2.30 6.21 20.13
CA GLY A 506 -2.69 6.89 21.37
C GLY A 506 -2.32 6.12 22.64
N MET A 507 -1.96 4.83 22.54
CA MET A 507 -1.37 4.11 23.68
C MET A 507 -0.14 4.84 24.22
N TYR A 508 0.59 5.56 23.36
CA TYR A 508 1.64 6.47 23.79
C TYR A 508 1.15 7.52 24.78
N GLY A 509 0.06 8.24 24.46
CA GLY A 509 -0.53 9.20 25.39
C GLY A 509 -1.03 8.56 26.68
N ALA A 510 -1.58 7.33 26.61
CA ALA A 510 -2.02 6.60 27.80
C ALA A 510 -0.85 6.24 28.73
N VAL A 511 0.24 5.70 28.18
CA VAL A 511 1.48 5.39 28.91
C VAL A 511 2.12 6.65 29.49
N ARG A 512 2.17 7.75 28.73
CA ARG A 512 2.63 9.06 29.21
C ARG A 512 1.85 9.50 30.45
N LYS A 513 0.51 9.42 30.38
CA LYS A 513 -0.40 9.80 31.46
C LYS A 513 -0.20 8.95 32.71
N GLU A 514 -0.09 7.63 32.55
CA GLU A 514 0.23 6.71 33.67
C GLU A 514 1.59 7.04 34.29
N SER A 515 2.54 7.51 33.47
CA SER A 515 3.88 7.89 33.89
C SER A 515 3.98 9.31 34.47
N GLY A 516 2.87 10.02 34.68
CA GLY A 516 2.84 11.37 35.25
C GLY A 516 3.14 12.51 34.27
N LEU A 517 3.13 12.23 32.96
CA LEU A 517 3.21 13.23 31.90
C LEU A 517 1.80 13.58 31.39
N LYS A 518 1.68 14.62 30.55
CA LYS A 518 0.43 14.87 29.82
C LYS A 518 0.19 13.77 28.77
N PHE A 519 -1.08 13.52 28.46
CA PHE A 519 -1.44 12.59 27.38
C PHE A 519 -0.89 13.08 26.05
N GLU A 520 -1.07 14.37 25.76
CA GLU A 520 -0.48 15.07 24.63
C GLU A 520 1.01 15.32 24.87
N ASN A 521 1.80 15.35 23.79
CA ASN A 521 3.24 15.62 23.84
C ASN A 521 3.61 17.03 23.33
N ASP A 522 2.62 17.88 23.09
CA ASP A 522 2.86 19.31 22.88
C ASP A 522 3.09 20.00 24.24
N GLU A 523 3.99 21.00 24.25
CA GLU A 523 4.44 21.73 25.43
C GLU A 523 3.30 22.30 26.31
#